data_AF-A0A2T2RX83-F1
#
_entry.id   AF-A0A2T2RX83-F1
#
_cell.length_a   1.000
_cell.length_b   1.000
_cell.length_c   1.000
_cell.angle_alpha   90.00
_cell.angle_beta   90.00
_cell.angle_gamma   90.00
#
_symmetry.space_group_name_H-M   'P 1'
#
loop_
_entity.id
_entity.type
_entity.pdbx_description
1 polymer ?
#
loop_
_entity_poly.entity_id
_entity_poly.type
_entity_poly.pdbx_seq_one_letter_code
_entity_poly.pdbx_strand_id
1 'polypeptide(L)' 'MRSYSLLAPAKINLYLEIVGDRPDGYHELVMILQTISLCDRINLLA' A
#
# COMPACT_ATOMS: atom_id res chain seq x y z
N MET A 1 -9.24 25.61 -15.77
CA MET A 1 -8.94 24.20 -15.42
C MET A 1 -8.15 24.20 -14.13
N ARG A 2 -8.56 23.40 -13.15
CA ARG A 2 -7.82 23.20 -11.90
C ARG A 2 -6.93 21.97 -12.06
N SER A 3 -5.72 22.04 -11.53
CA SER A 3 -4.80 20.90 -11.49
C SER A 3 -4.42 20.57 -10.05
N TYR A 4 -4.38 19.28 -9.71
CA TYR A 4 -3.92 18.79 -8.41
C TYR A 4 -2.71 17.88 -8.62
N SER A 5 -1.69 18.00 -7.76
CA SER A 5 -0.56 17.07 -7.69
C SER A 5 -0.56 16.42 -6.31
N LEU A 6 -0.69 15.10 -6.27
CA LEU A 6 -0.81 14.31 -5.06
C LEU A 6 0.35 13.33 -4.97
N LEU A 7 0.76 12.98 -3.76
CA LEU A 7 1.75 11.95 -3.50
C LEU A 7 1.05 10.68 -2.99
N ALA A 8 1.39 9.54 -3.56
CA ALA A 8 0.98 8.21 -3.09
C ALA A 8 2.21 7.49 -2.52
N PRO A 9 2.41 7.50 -1.20
CA PRO A 9 3.60 6.91 -0.59
C PRO A 9 3.58 5.38 -0.67
N ALA A 10 4.74 4.80 -0.94
CA ALA A 10 4.95 3.35 -0.92
C ALA A 10 4.99 2.82 0.52
N LYS A 11 4.81 1.51 0.66
CA LYS A 11 5.01 0.78 1.91
C LYS A 11 6.01 -0.34 1.76
N ILE A 12 6.61 -0.73 2.88
CA ILE A 12 7.33 -1.98 3.04
C ILE A 12 6.69 -2.79 4.17
N ASN A 13 6.81 -4.12 4.09
CA ASN A 13 6.49 -5.00 5.21
C ASN A 13 7.78 -5.20 6.02
N LEU A 14 7.85 -4.67 7.24
CA LEU A 14 8.98 -4.92 8.16
C LEU A 14 8.88 -6.31 8.81
N TYR A 15 7.66 -6.85 8.87
CA TYR A 15 7.35 -8.22 9.23
C TYR A 15 6.19 -8.70 8.37
N LEU A 16 6.23 -9.96 7.95
CA LEU A 16 5.12 -10.62 7.28
C LEU A 16 5.17 -12.12 7.58
N GLU A 17 4.04 -12.65 8.02
CA GLU A 17 3.85 -14.07 8.29
C GLU A 17 2.50 -14.53 7.73
N ILE A 18 2.50 -15.73 7.16
CA ILE A 18 1.29 -16.45 6.77
C ILE A 18 0.87 -17.33 7.94
N VAL A 19 -0.31 -17.07 8.48
CA VAL A 19 -0.87 -17.82 9.62
C VAL A 19 -1.65 -19.04 9.14
N GLY A 20 -2.21 -18.98 7.93
CA GLY A 20 -2.93 -20.11 7.33
C GLY A 20 -3.71 -19.72 6.08
N ASP A 21 -4.46 -20.67 5.57
CA ASP A 21 -5.32 -20.49 4.40
C ASP A 21 -6.75 -20.10 4.80
N ARG A 22 -7.39 -19.28 3.97
CA ARG A 22 -8.77 -18.86 4.13
C ARG A 22 -9.65 -19.53 3.06
N PRO A 23 -10.94 -19.76 3.36
CA PRO A 23 -11.86 -20.40 2.42
C PRO A 23 -12.18 -19.55 1.18
N ASP A 24 -11.80 -18.27 1.16
CA ASP A 24 -11.96 -17.36 0.03
C ASP A 24 -10.78 -17.38 -0.96
N GLY A 25 -9.81 -18.27 -0.77
CA GLY A 25 -8.65 -18.43 -1.64
C GLY A 25 -7.48 -17.49 -1.32
N TYR A 26 -7.53 -16.78 -0.18
CA TYR A 26 -6.44 -15.95 0.33
C TYR A 26 -5.75 -16.61 1.52
N HIS A 27 -4.67 -15.97 2.00
CA HIS A 27 -4.00 -16.34 3.24
C HIS A 27 -4.39 -15.37 4.37
N GLU A 28 -4.52 -15.91 5.58
CA GLU A 28 -4.55 -15.09 6.80
C GLU A 28 -3.13 -14.65 7.12
N LEU A 29 -2.93 -13.34 7.33
CA LEU A 29 -1.61 -12.74 7.48
C LEU A 29 -1.50 -11.91 8.76
N VAL A 30 -0.32 -11.94 9.39
CA VAL A 30 0.09 -10.95 10.40
C VAL A 30 1.29 -10.18 9.86
N MET A 31 1.25 -8.85 9.94
CA MET A 31 2.31 -8.01 9.39
C MET A 31 2.50 -6.69 10.13
N ILE A 32 3.71 -6.13 10.02
CA ILE A 32 4.03 -4.75 10.39
C ILE A 32 4.29 -3.97 9.09
N LEU A 33 3.38 -3.04 8.79
CA LEU A 33 3.45 -2.18 7.61
C LEU A 33 4.09 -0.83 7.98
N GLN A 34 5.08 -0.40 7.20
CA GLN A 34 5.70 0.91 7.33
C GLN A 34 5.60 1.68 6.02
N THR A 35 4.96 2.84 6.07
CA THR A 35 4.99 3.83 4.98
C THR A 35 6.38 4.44 4.87
N ILE A 36 6.89 4.60 3.66
CA ILE A 36 8.20 5.20 3.39
C ILE A 36 8.08 6.46 2.54
N SER A 37 9.16 7.23 2.42
CA SER A 37 9.18 8.50 1.68
C SER A 37 9.19 8.33 0.16
N LEU A 38 9.47 7.13 -0.36
CA LEU A 38 9.34 6.82 -1.79
C LEU A 38 7.86 6.90 -2.18
N CYS A 39 7.52 7.73 -3.17
CA CYS A 39 6.14 7.97 -3.56
C CYS A 39 5.98 7.98 -5.09
N ASP A 40 4.82 7.55 -5.56
CA ASP A 40 4.31 7.96 -6.87
C ASP A 40 3.77 9.38 -6.79
N ARG A 41 3.88 10.13 -7.90
CA ARG A 41 3.25 11.46 -8.05
C ARG A 41 2.10 11.36 -9.05
N ILE A 42 0.90 11.67 -8.58
CA ILE A 42 -0.32 11.61 -9.39
C ILE A 42 -0.78 13.03 -9.72
N ASN A 43 -0.86 13.35 -11.01
CA ASN A 43 -1.36 14.64 -11.48
C ASN A 43 -2.77 14.47 -12.03
N LEU A 44 -3.72 15.25 -11.51
CA LEU A 44 -5.13 15.24 -11.92
C LEU A 44 -5.49 16.59 -12.55
N LEU A 45 -6.25 16.55 -13.64
CA LEU A 45 -6.78 17.73 -14.35
C LEU A 45 -8.30 17.75 -14.23
N ALA A 46 -8.85 18.91 -13.86
CA ALA A 46 -10.28 19.18 -13.70
C ALA A 46 -10.72 20.42 -14.49
#